data_AF-A0A954K0D2-F1
#
_entry.id   AF-A0A954K0D2-F1
#
_cell.length_a   1.000
_cell.length_b   1.000
_cell.length_c   1.000
_cell.angle_alpha   90.00
_cell.angle_beta   90.00
_cell.angle_gamma   90.00
#
_symmetry.space_group_name_H-M   'P 1'
#
loop_
_entity.id
_entity.type
_entity.pdbx_description
1 polymer ?
#
loop_
_entity_poly.entity_id
_entity_poly.type
_entity_poly.pdbx_seq_one_letter_code
_entity_poly.pdbx_strand_id
1 'polypeptide(L)'
;MRQNFAWCVFLLFSGWLYAAEPIDVPVGERQLFLDDYAIGELQGLKRTLHSPKKRGAVIRGAKPWQTLQIRTAPVWDVEAKVYKIWLISTDRPFWTSADGLNWSPGP
;
A
#
# COMPACT_ATOMS: atom_id res chain seq x y z
N MET A 1 -6.13 -70.84 -11.30
CA MET A 1 -6.51 -70.21 -12.58
C MET A 1 -7.38 -69.00 -12.26
N ARG A 2 -7.07 -67.82 -12.86
CA ARG A 2 -7.77 -66.51 -12.79
C ARG A 2 -7.61 -65.76 -11.45
N GLN A 3 -6.68 -64.79 -11.30
CA GLN A 3 -6.63 -63.43 -11.88
C GLN A 3 -7.95 -62.66 -11.75
N ASN A 4 -7.96 -61.65 -10.86
CA ASN A 4 -8.30 -60.25 -11.14
C ASN A 4 -8.40 -59.48 -9.81
N PHE A 5 -7.33 -58.78 -9.41
CA PHE A 5 -7.43 -57.73 -8.39
C PHE A 5 -6.94 -56.43 -9.02
N ALA A 6 -7.87 -55.50 -9.18
CA ALA A 6 -7.70 -54.23 -9.85
C ALA A 6 -6.63 -53.39 -9.14
N TRP A 7 -5.65 -52.92 -9.90
CA TRP A 7 -4.72 -51.89 -9.47
C TRP A 7 -5.43 -50.53 -9.55
N CYS A 8 -6.05 -50.10 -8.46
CA CYS A 8 -6.31 -48.68 -8.24
C CYS A 8 -4.99 -48.03 -7.85
N VAL A 9 -4.26 -47.51 -8.84
CA VAL A 9 -3.13 -46.60 -8.61
C VAL A 9 -3.71 -45.34 -7.96
N PHE A 10 -3.64 -45.27 -6.63
CA PHE A 10 -3.81 -44.04 -5.89
C PHE A 10 -2.64 -43.11 -6.27
N LEU A 11 -2.88 -42.21 -7.24
CA LEU A 11 -2.04 -41.04 -7.43
C LEU A 11 -2.22 -40.12 -6.22
N LEU A 12 -1.50 -40.39 -5.13
CA LEU A 12 -1.27 -39.43 -4.06
C LEU A 12 -0.40 -38.32 -4.63
N PHE A 13 -1.05 -37.28 -5.17
CA PHE A 13 -0.41 -35.97 -5.29
C PHE A 13 -0.16 -35.46 -3.87
N SER A 14 0.95 -35.89 -3.27
CA SER A 14 1.55 -35.17 -2.15
C SER A 14 2.12 -33.88 -2.70
N GLY A 15 1.25 -32.90 -2.97
CA GLY A 15 1.65 -31.51 -3.04
C GLY A 15 2.03 -31.11 -1.62
N TRP A 16 3.32 -31.17 -1.30
CA TRP A 16 3.82 -30.55 -0.09
C TRP A 16 3.59 -29.05 -0.27
N LEU A 17 2.59 -28.50 0.43
CA LEU A 17 2.42 -27.06 0.58
C LEU A 17 3.60 -26.58 1.42
N TYR A 18 4.73 -26.28 0.78
CA TYR A 18 5.82 -25.57 1.46
C TYR A 18 5.35 -24.14 1.70
N ALA A 19 5.31 -23.73 2.97
CA ALA A 19 5.19 -22.31 3.30
C ALA A 19 6.41 -21.58 2.73
N ALA A 20 6.22 -20.34 2.27
CA ALA A 20 7.34 -19.49 1.87
C ALA A 20 8.26 -19.23 3.07
N GLU A 21 9.55 -19.00 2.80
CA GLU A 21 10.51 -18.63 3.83
C GLU A 21 10.04 -17.36 4.57
N PRO A 22 10.11 -17.32 5.91
CA PRO A 22 9.73 -16.14 6.68
C PRO A 22 10.52 -14.90 6.23
N ILE A 23 9.82 -13.78 6.08
CA ILE A 23 10.46 -12.50 5.78
C ILE A 23 10.89 -11.85 7.09
N ASP A 24 12.14 -11.41 7.16
CA ASP A 24 12.64 -10.61 8.27
C ASP A 24 12.20 -9.15 8.09
N VAL A 25 11.54 -8.59 9.11
CA VAL A 25 11.13 -7.18 9.15
C VAL A 25 11.93 -6.52 10.28
N PRO A 26 12.96 -5.71 9.96
CA PRO A 26 13.81 -5.10 10.97
C PRO A 26 13.01 -4.29 11.99
N VAL A 27 13.46 -4.35 13.25
CA VAL A 27 12.83 -3.57 14.33
C VAL A 27 12.92 -2.08 14.01
N GLY A 28 11.77 -1.41 13.94
CA GLY A 28 11.66 0.00 13.61
C GLY A 28 11.20 0.28 12.17
N GLU A 29 11.21 -0.73 11.30
CA GLU A 29 10.62 -0.62 9.96
C GLU A 29 9.14 -0.98 9.98
N ARG A 30 8.37 -0.39 9.05
CA ARG A 30 6.94 -0.65 8.90
C ARG A 30 6.66 -1.08 7.47
N GLN A 31 5.99 -2.21 7.32
CA GLN A 31 5.46 -2.60 6.01
C GLN A 31 4.20 -1.79 5.70
N LEU A 32 4.16 -1.22 4.51
CA LEU A 32 3.02 -0.43 4.04
C LEU A 32 1.82 -1.31 3.69
N PHE A 33 2.10 -2.53 3.22
CA PHE A 33 1.09 -3.48 2.80
C PHE A 33 1.15 -4.74 3.66
N LEU A 34 -0.04 -5.23 4.00
CA LEU A 34 -0.23 -6.53 4.62
C LEU A 34 -0.90 -7.43 3.58
N ASP A 35 -0.07 -8.22 2.90
CA ASP A 35 -0.44 -9.06 1.77
C ASP A 35 0.03 -10.50 1.95
N ASP A 36 -0.21 -11.33 0.94
CA ASP A 36 0.10 -12.75 0.98
C ASP A 36 1.60 -13.03 0.78
N TYR A 37 2.42 -11.97 0.59
CA TYR A 37 3.87 -12.10 0.65
C TYR A 37 4.32 -12.19 2.10
N ALA A 38 3.84 -11.31 2.98
CA ALA A 38 4.17 -11.32 4.40
C ALA A 38 3.39 -12.34 5.23
N ILE A 39 2.21 -12.78 4.76
CA ILE A 39 1.33 -13.69 5.50
C ILE A 39 1.48 -15.13 5.01
N GLY A 40 2.04 -16.01 5.85
CA GLY A 40 2.11 -17.45 5.57
C GLY A 40 0.80 -18.21 5.83
N GLU A 41 0.07 -17.89 6.91
CA GLU A 41 -1.21 -18.52 7.26
C GLU A 41 -2.15 -17.51 7.95
N LEU A 42 -3.47 -17.67 7.76
CA LEU A 42 -4.52 -16.99 8.52
C LEU A 42 -5.38 -18.01 9.25
N GLN A 43 -5.17 -18.18 10.56
CA GLN A 43 -5.94 -19.11 11.38
C GLN A 43 -6.87 -18.36 12.33
N GLY A 44 -8.18 -18.63 12.24
CA GLY A 44 -9.19 -17.96 13.07
C GLY A 44 -9.40 -16.46 12.78
N LEU A 45 -8.82 -15.94 11.69
CA LEU A 45 -8.90 -14.54 11.29
C LEU A 45 -9.63 -14.39 9.95
N LYS A 46 -10.35 -13.28 9.77
CA LYS A 46 -10.97 -12.90 8.50
C LYS A 46 -10.32 -11.63 7.95
N ARG A 47 -9.64 -11.74 6.81
CA ARG A 47 -9.09 -10.59 6.08
C ARG A 47 -10.25 -9.67 5.65
N THR A 48 -10.20 -8.42 6.09
CA THR A 48 -11.22 -7.39 5.78
C THR A 48 -10.53 -6.15 5.25
N LEU A 49 -10.86 -5.76 4.01
CA LEU A 49 -10.43 -4.48 3.45
C LEU A 49 -11.54 -3.45 3.65
N HIS A 50 -11.23 -2.38 4.36
CA HIS A 50 -12.16 -1.27 4.55
C HIS A 50 -12.07 -0.31 3.35
N SER A 51 -13.21 -0.01 2.74
CA SER A 51 -13.27 0.99 1.68
C SER A 51 -12.87 2.38 2.23
N PRO A 52 -11.97 3.11 1.58
CA PRO A 52 -11.61 4.45 2.01
C PRO A 52 -12.84 5.37 1.90
N LYS A 53 -13.05 6.20 2.94
CA LYS A 53 -14.07 7.26 2.89
C LYS A 53 -13.48 8.48 2.22
N LYS A 54 -14.08 8.97 1.13
CA LYS A 54 -13.65 10.20 0.45
C LYS A 54 -13.80 11.40 1.39
N ARG A 55 -12.69 12.09 1.71
CA ARG A 55 -12.66 13.27 2.59
C ARG A 55 -12.58 14.61 1.86
N GLY A 56 -12.62 14.58 0.52
CA GLY A 56 -12.48 15.77 -0.33
C GLY A 56 -11.02 16.17 -0.56
N ALA A 57 -10.81 17.37 -1.08
CA ALA A 57 -9.47 17.89 -1.38
C ALA A 57 -8.74 18.34 -0.10
N VAL A 58 -7.47 17.92 0.02
CA VAL A 58 -6.57 18.30 1.13
C VAL A 58 -5.84 19.63 0.90
N ILE A 59 -5.64 20.01 -0.37
CA ILE A 59 -5.13 21.33 -0.77
C ILE A 59 -6.28 22.08 -1.44
N ARG A 60 -6.52 23.32 -1.01
CA ARG A 60 -7.59 24.18 -1.54
C ARG A 60 -7.01 25.50 -2.01
N GLY A 61 -7.45 25.95 -3.18
CA GLY A 61 -7.11 27.28 -3.68
C GLY A 61 -7.77 28.33 -2.82
N ALA A 62 -7.09 29.46 -2.59
CA ALA A 62 -7.69 30.58 -1.86
C ALA A 62 -8.81 31.24 -2.68
N LYS A 63 -8.70 31.21 -4.01
CA LYS A 63 -9.66 31.80 -4.94
C LYS A 63 -10.56 30.72 -5.53
N PRO A 64 -11.90 30.90 -5.53
CA PRO A 64 -12.83 29.87 -6.00
C PRO A 64 -12.73 29.58 -7.51
N TRP A 65 -12.16 30.48 -8.31
CA TRP A 65 -11.92 30.27 -9.75
C TRP A 65 -10.61 29.55 -10.07
N GLN A 66 -9.74 29.30 -9.07
CA GLN A 66 -8.49 28.57 -9.31
C GLN A 66 -8.75 27.07 -9.37
N THR A 67 -8.39 26.46 -10.51
CA THR A 67 -8.37 25.01 -10.65
C THR A 67 -6.96 24.51 -10.36
N LEU A 68 -6.74 24.07 -9.12
CA LEU A 68 -5.44 23.54 -8.72
C LEU A 68 -5.13 22.24 -9.46
N GLN A 69 -3.90 22.14 -9.95
CA GLN A 69 -3.44 21.00 -10.72
C GLN A 69 -2.13 20.46 -10.15
N ILE A 70 -2.00 19.13 -10.12
CA ILE A 70 -0.80 18.41 -9.71
C ILE A 70 -0.33 17.57 -10.91
N ARG A 71 0.98 17.46 -11.11
CA ARG A 71 1.60 16.63 -12.16
C ARG A 71 2.62 15.62 -11.64
N THR A 72 2.90 15.65 -10.35
CA THR A 72 3.88 14.79 -9.69
C THR A 72 3.37 14.36 -8.32
N ALA A 73 3.92 13.28 -7.78
CA ALA A 73 3.71 12.94 -6.38
C ALA A 73 4.45 13.93 -5.46
N PRO A 74 4.01 14.08 -4.19
CA PRO A 74 4.82 14.67 -3.14
C PRO A 74 6.25 14.10 -3.08
N VAL A 75 7.23 14.98 -2.87
CA VAL A 75 8.64 14.60 -2.67
C VAL A 75 8.99 14.76 -1.20
N TRP A 76 9.52 13.72 -0.57
CA TRP A 76 10.06 13.82 0.79
C TRP A 76 11.43 14.51 0.77
N ASP A 77 11.57 15.57 1.56
CA ASP A 77 12.85 16.21 1.86
C ASP A 77 13.40 15.64 3.17
N VAL A 78 14.52 14.92 3.09
CA VAL A 78 15.14 14.24 4.25
C VAL A 78 15.73 15.24 5.25
N GLU A 79 16.28 16.35 4.77
CA GLU A 79 16.93 17.36 5.63
C GLU A 79 15.88 18.20 6.35
N ALA A 80 14.91 18.74 5.60
CA ALA A 80 13.84 19.54 6.15
C ALA A 80 12.75 18.71 6.86
N LYS A 81 12.76 17.39 6.67
CA LYS A 81 11.77 16.43 7.21
C LYS A 81 10.33 16.83 6.89
N VAL A 82 10.10 17.24 5.63
CA VAL A 82 8.78 17.61 5.12
C VAL A 82 8.56 17.05 3.72
N TYR A 83 7.32 16.76 3.40
CA TYR A 83 6.86 16.59 2.03
C TYR A 83 6.76 17.94 1.32
N LYS A 84 7.17 17.97 0.06
CA LYS A 84 7.11 19.12 -0.86
C LYS A 84 6.24 18.76 -2.07
N ILE A 85 5.45 19.72 -2.55
CA ILE A 85 4.68 19.57 -3.78
C ILE A 85 4.59 20.91 -4.54
N TRP A 86 4.50 20.81 -5.87
CA TRP A 86 4.33 21.97 -6.75
C TRP A 86 3.01 21.86 -7.50
N LEU A 87 2.21 22.91 -7.35
CA LEU A 87 0.89 23.07 -7.94
C LEU A 87 0.97 23.96 -9.18
N ILE A 88 0.12 23.69 -10.15
CA ILE A 88 -0.06 24.48 -11.37
C ILE A 88 -1.36 25.28 -11.27
N SER A 89 -1.43 26.40 -12.00
CA SER A 89 -2.61 27.27 -12.10
C SER A 89 -2.98 27.94 -10.77
N THR A 90 -1.97 28.34 -9.99
CA THR A 90 -2.10 29.04 -8.71
C THR A 90 -1.01 30.09 -8.55
N ASP A 91 -1.30 31.14 -7.78
CA ASP A 91 -0.35 32.19 -7.43
C ASP A 91 0.68 31.72 -6.39
N ARG A 92 0.38 30.61 -5.69
CA ARG A 92 1.25 29.99 -4.68
C ARG A 92 1.49 28.54 -5.06
N PRO A 93 2.50 28.24 -5.89
CA PRO A 93 2.70 26.90 -6.43
C PRO A 93 3.37 25.96 -5.44
N PHE A 94 4.22 26.47 -4.53
CA PHE A 94 5.01 25.63 -3.63
C PHE A 94 4.31 25.41 -2.29
N TRP A 95 4.13 24.14 -1.90
CA TRP A 95 3.47 23.75 -0.66
C TRP A 95 4.27 22.66 0.07
N THR A 96 4.19 22.68 1.40
CA THR A 96 4.88 21.75 2.29
C THR A 96 3.92 21.09 3.27
N SER A 97 4.27 19.89 3.74
CA SER A 97 3.50 19.17 4.75
C SER A 97 4.43 18.27 5.59
N ALA A 98 4.24 18.24 6.91
CA ALA A 98 4.99 17.33 7.79
C ALA A 98 4.44 15.89 7.76
N ASP A 99 3.16 15.71 7.43
CA ASP A 99 2.44 14.43 7.53
C ASP A 99 1.85 13.94 6.19
N GLY A 100 2.00 14.73 5.12
CA GLY A 100 1.45 14.44 3.79
C GLY A 100 -0.06 14.69 3.67
N LEU A 101 -0.71 15.16 4.73
CA LEU A 101 -2.16 15.38 4.80
C LEU A 101 -2.52 16.85 5.00
N ASN A 102 -1.79 17.54 5.87
CA ASN A 102 -2.00 18.94 6.20
C ASN A 102 -0.94 19.78 5.49
N TRP A 103 -1.38 20.54 4.49
CA TRP A 103 -0.50 21.27 3.59
C TRP A 103 -0.59 22.78 3.84
N SER A 104 0.56 23.44 3.86
CA SER A 104 0.68 24.90 3.92
C SER A 104 1.50 25.42 2.74
N PRO A 105 1.32 26.67 2.32
CA PRO A 105 2.27 27.32 1.41
C PRO A 105 3.69 27.19 1.97
N GLY A 106 4.64 26.88 1.10
CA GLY A 106 6.04 26.87 1.45
C GLY A 106 6.58 28.29 1.68
N PRO A 107 7.79 28.42 2.28
CA PRO A 107 8.49 29.69 2.40
C PRO A 107 8.79 30.35 1.06
#